data_AF-F8Q2G2-F1
#
_entry.id   AF-F8Q2G2-F1
#
_cell.length_a   1.000
_cell.length_b   1.000
_cell.length_c   1.000
_cell.angle_alpha   90.00
_cell.angle_beta   90.00
_cell.angle_gamma   90.00
#
_symmetry.space_group_name_H-M   'P 1'
#
loop_
_entity.id
_entity.type
_entity.pdbx_description
1 polymer ?
#
loop_
_entity_poly.entity_id
_entity_poly.type
_entity_poly.pdbx_seq_one_letter_code
_entity_poly.pdbx_strand_id
1 'polypeptide(L)'
;MVWSSAQPHSVVDMVDKCFGKSKAELVAIWDRGSLGLGKDDYFKKTQTTKDLVKPWAKLSSDAALPVVHSALTTLLLDDSPLKARLQPYNHVCIPEYDSKLRGKDLLALEKLSKAKGAKMVGSATHTSLSMEIPQSSSDMLVVPSGTQHELGATNKKKRKNKKQKRAEMESSTPGDSTPAFTDNSRCSSVEVARLL
;
A
#
# COMPACT_ATOMS: atom_id res chain seq x y z
N MET A 1 4.71 -4.70 -12.17
CA MET A 1 3.61 -3.72 -12.31
C MET A 1 2.96 -3.49 -10.96
N VAL A 2 2.51 -2.27 -10.66
CA VAL A 2 1.66 -1.94 -9.50
C VAL A 2 0.26 -1.57 -10.01
N TRP A 3 -0.78 -2.13 -9.39
CA TRP A 3 -2.17 -1.77 -9.67
C TRP A 3 -2.92 -1.53 -8.37
N SER A 4 -3.35 -0.30 -8.10
CA SER A 4 -3.99 0.10 -6.85
C SER A 4 -5.39 0.66 -7.08
N SER A 5 -6.31 0.41 -6.15
CA SER A 5 -7.62 1.07 -6.11
C SER A 5 -7.61 2.42 -5.41
N ALA A 6 -6.46 2.85 -4.90
CA ALA A 6 -6.26 4.16 -4.28
C ALA A 6 -6.14 5.28 -5.32
N GLN A 7 -6.44 6.50 -4.90
CA GLN A 7 -6.32 7.68 -5.77
C GLN A 7 -4.85 7.97 -6.14
N PRO A 8 -4.59 8.64 -7.28
CA PRO A 8 -3.25 8.85 -7.83
C PRO A 8 -2.22 9.36 -6.81
N HIS A 9 -2.57 10.40 -6.04
CA HIS A 9 -1.67 10.98 -5.04
C HIS A 9 -1.22 9.97 -3.97
N SER A 10 -2.11 9.07 -3.55
CA SER A 10 -1.80 8.02 -2.57
C SER A 10 -0.90 6.95 -3.19
N VAL A 11 -1.15 6.59 -4.45
CA VAL A 11 -0.33 5.60 -5.17
C VAL A 11 1.09 6.09 -5.38
N VAL A 12 1.26 7.36 -5.78
CA VAL A 12 2.59 7.98 -5.93
C VAL A 12 3.37 7.89 -4.61
N ASP A 13 2.79 8.34 -3.51
CA ASP A 13 3.44 8.29 -2.18
C ASP A 13 3.81 6.87 -1.74
N MET A 14 2.92 5.89 -1.98
CA MET A 14 3.20 4.48 -1.65
C MET A 14 4.31 3.90 -2.52
N VAL A 15 4.27 4.13 -3.84
CA VAL A 15 5.26 3.58 -4.76
C VAL A 15 6.65 4.18 -4.49
N ASP A 16 6.73 5.48 -4.23
CA ASP A 16 7.98 6.16 -3.92
C ASP A 16 8.63 5.59 -2.66
N LYS A 17 7.83 5.33 -1.61
CA LYS A 17 8.33 4.74 -0.35
C LYS A 17 8.71 3.28 -0.47
N CYS A 18 7.96 2.49 -1.24
CA CYS A 18 8.17 1.04 -1.34
C CYS A 18 9.27 0.67 -2.33
N PHE A 19 9.36 1.37 -3.47
CA PHE A 19 10.26 0.99 -4.57
C PHE A 19 11.43 1.97 -4.75
N GLY A 20 11.32 3.22 -4.27
CA GLY A 20 12.39 4.21 -4.39
C GLY A 20 12.87 4.39 -5.84
N LYS A 21 14.18 4.20 -6.08
CA LYS A 21 14.78 4.31 -7.41
C LYS A 21 14.33 3.19 -8.36
N SER A 22 14.08 1.99 -7.84
CA SER A 22 13.63 0.83 -8.63
C SER A 22 12.19 0.95 -9.13
N LYS A 23 11.46 2.02 -8.78
CA LYS A 23 10.16 2.30 -9.41
C LYS A 23 10.27 2.47 -10.93
N ALA A 24 11.44 2.89 -11.44
CA ALA A 24 11.71 3.00 -12.87
C ALA A 24 11.73 1.64 -13.59
N GLU A 25 11.91 0.54 -12.85
CA GLU A 25 11.89 -0.82 -13.39
C GLU A 25 10.46 -1.38 -13.51
N LEU A 26 9.46 -0.68 -12.97
CA LEU A 26 8.07 -1.08 -13.08
C LEU A 26 7.53 -0.76 -14.48
N VAL A 27 7.13 -1.81 -15.21
CA VAL A 27 6.48 -1.68 -16.53
C VAL A 27 5.21 -0.83 -16.54
N ALA A 28 4.53 -0.70 -15.39
CA ALA A 28 3.37 0.16 -15.22
C ALA A 28 3.05 0.39 -13.74
N ILE A 29 2.52 1.58 -13.46
CA ILE A 29 1.92 1.97 -12.18
C ILE A 29 0.51 2.47 -12.48
N TRP A 30 -0.50 1.73 -12.02
CA TRP A 30 -1.90 2.03 -12.23
C TRP A 30 -2.59 2.37 -10.91
N ASP A 31 -3.38 3.43 -10.94
CA ASP A 31 -4.18 3.90 -9.82
C ASP A 31 -5.69 3.67 -10.05
N ARG A 32 -6.52 4.26 -9.19
CA ARG A 32 -7.99 4.16 -9.26
C ARG A 32 -8.58 4.51 -10.63
N GLY A 33 -7.96 5.41 -11.40
CA GLY A 33 -8.42 5.81 -12.73
C GLY A 33 -8.38 4.68 -13.75
N SER A 34 -7.45 3.72 -13.59
CA SER A 34 -7.34 2.55 -14.48
C SER A 34 -8.46 1.52 -14.31
N LEU A 35 -9.24 1.61 -13.23
CA LEU A 35 -10.26 0.60 -12.89
C LEU A 35 -11.53 0.71 -13.73
N GLY A 36 -11.73 1.82 -14.46
CA GLY A 36 -12.94 2.02 -15.28
C GLY A 36 -14.19 2.31 -14.44
N LEU A 37 -14.01 3.01 -13.32
CA LEU A 37 -15.13 3.42 -12.47
C LEU A 37 -15.90 4.58 -13.11
N GLY A 38 -17.21 4.61 -12.91
CA GLY A 38 -18.02 5.80 -13.20
C GLY A 38 -17.62 6.99 -12.34
N LYS A 39 -17.98 8.21 -12.78
CA LYS A 39 -17.63 9.45 -12.07
C LYS A 39 -18.09 9.45 -10.60
N ASP A 40 -19.29 8.93 -10.34
CA ASP A 40 -19.87 8.89 -8.99
C ASP A 40 -19.16 7.92 -8.05
N ASP A 41 -18.62 6.83 -8.60
CA ASP A 41 -17.91 5.78 -7.86
C ASP A 41 -16.43 6.10 -7.65
N TYR A 42 -15.87 6.95 -8.50
CA TYR A 42 -14.46 7.31 -8.45
C TYR A 42 -14.07 7.96 -7.11
N PHE A 43 -14.95 8.77 -6.51
CA PHE A 43 -14.67 9.45 -5.24
C PHE A 43 -15.22 8.73 -4.00
N LYS A 44 -15.86 7.56 -4.17
CA LYS A 44 -16.49 6.80 -3.09
C LYS A 44 -15.72 5.51 -2.80
N LYS A 45 -15.92 4.94 -1.61
CA LYS A 45 -15.54 3.56 -1.35
C LYS A 45 -16.55 2.65 -2.05
N THR A 46 -16.21 2.21 -3.26
CA THR A 46 -16.98 1.22 -4.02
C THR A 46 -16.17 -0.06 -4.19
N GLN A 47 -16.87 -1.17 -4.43
CA GLN A 47 -16.22 -2.42 -4.84
C GLN A 47 -15.56 -2.23 -6.21
N THR A 48 -14.31 -2.64 -6.33
CA THR A 48 -13.53 -2.49 -7.57
C THR A 48 -13.18 -3.85 -8.17
N THR A 49 -13.06 -3.91 -9.49
CA THR A 49 -12.58 -5.08 -10.23
C THR A 49 -11.36 -4.71 -11.07
N LYS A 50 -10.35 -5.57 -11.05
CA LYS A 50 -9.09 -5.47 -11.81
C LYS A 50 -9.13 -6.48 -12.95
N ASP A 51 -9.62 -6.03 -14.09
CA ASP A 51 -9.73 -6.84 -15.30
C ASP A 51 -8.37 -7.07 -15.96
N LEU A 52 -7.83 -8.29 -15.88
CA LEU A 52 -6.51 -8.63 -16.43
C LEU A 52 -6.43 -8.54 -17.97
N VAL A 53 -7.56 -8.45 -18.67
CA VAL A 53 -7.56 -8.14 -20.11
C VAL A 53 -6.89 -6.80 -20.39
N LYS A 54 -7.02 -5.81 -19.49
CA LYS A 54 -6.42 -4.49 -19.64
C LYS A 54 -4.88 -4.53 -19.74
N PRO A 55 -4.15 -5.12 -18.76
CA PRO A 55 -2.69 -5.19 -18.86
C PRO A 55 -2.26 -6.12 -19.99
N TRP A 56 -2.97 -7.20 -20.30
CA TRP A 56 -2.64 -8.05 -21.45
C TRP A 56 -2.69 -7.27 -22.76
N ALA A 57 -3.76 -6.52 -23.00
CA ALA A 57 -3.89 -5.69 -24.20
C ALA A 57 -2.82 -4.58 -24.27
N LYS A 58 -2.57 -3.88 -23.14
CA LYS A 58 -1.57 -2.81 -23.10
C LYS A 58 -0.15 -3.33 -23.34
N LEU A 59 0.23 -4.42 -22.69
CA LEU A 59 1.59 -4.96 -22.76
C LEU A 59 1.84 -5.72 -24.07
N SER A 60 0.82 -6.33 -24.66
CA SER A 60 0.95 -6.99 -25.98
C SER A 60 1.11 -6.00 -27.13
N SER A 61 0.72 -4.74 -26.93
CA SER A 61 0.88 -3.67 -27.93
C SER A 61 2.29 -3.05 -27.91
N ASP A 62 3.10 -3.36 -26.89
CA ASP A 62 4.43 -2.81 -26.73
C ASP A 62 5.44 -3.70 -27.47
N ALA A 63 5.84 -3.28 -28.68
CA ALA A 63 6.79 -4.01 -29.51
C ALA A 63 8.18 -4.17 -28.86
N ALA A 64 8.49 -3.40 -27.81
CA ALA A 64 9.73 -3.53 -27.06
C ALA A 64 9.70 -4.66 -26.02
N LEU A 65 8.51 -5.20 -25.70
CA LEU A 65 8.37 -6.31 -24.75
C LEU A 65 8.36 -7.65 -25.50
N PRO A 66 9.33 -8.55 -25.26
CA PRO A 66 9.46 -9.81 -26.00
C PRO A 66 8.41 -10.86 -25.63
N VAL A 67 7.55 -10.59 -24.64
CA VAL A 67 6.60 -11.57 -24.08
C VAL A 67 5.17 -11.05 -24.21
N VAL A 68 4.34 -11.84 -24.89
CA VAL A 68 2.89 -11.65 -24.90
C VAL A 68 2.33 -12.24 -23.61
N HIS A 69 1.74 -11.40 -22.77
CA HIS A 69 1.15 -11.85 -21.51
C HIS A 69 -0.28 -12.34 -21.70
N SER A 70 -0.62 -13.43 -21.02
CA SER A 70 -1.96 -14.03 -21.00
C SER A 70 -2.30 -14.57 -19.62
N ALA A 71 -3.43 -15.27 -19.50
CA ALA A 71 -3.82 -15.98 -18.29
C ALA A 71 -2.77 -17.01 -17.83
N LEU A 72 -1.97 -17.58 -18.73
CA LEU A 72 -0.97 -18.60 -18.35
C LEU A 72 0.31 -17.99 -17.77
N THR A 73 0.54 -16.69 -17.96
CA THR A 73 1.80 -16.01 -17.58
C THR A 73 1.57 -14.87 -16.58
N THR A 74 0.37 -14.75 -16.03
CA THR A 74 -0.02 -13.59 -15.21
C THR A 74 -0.62 -14.05 -13.90
N LEU A 75 -0.12 -13.51 -12.79
CA LEU A 75 -0.73 -13.66 -11.48
C LEU A 75 -1.08 -12.29 -10.91
N LEU A 76 -2.25 -12.18 -10.31
CA LEU A 76 -2.74 -11.05 -9.54
C LEU A 76 -2.59 -11.36 -8.06
N LEU A 77 -1.74 -10.60 -7.37
CA LEU A 77 -1.60 -10.66 -5.91
C LEU A 77 -2.49 -9.58 -5.30
N ASP A 78 -3.51 -9.99 -4.55
CA ASP A 78 -4.46 -9.04 -3.94
C ASP A 78 -5.14 -9.64 -2.72
N ASP A 79 -5.66 -8.79 -1.82
CA ASP A 79 -6.29 -9.19 -0.55
C ASP A 79 -7.79 -9.52 -0.66
N SER A 80 -8.39 -9.29 -1.83
CA SER A 80 -9.83 -9.45 -2.05
C SER A 80 -10.13 -10.25 -3.31
N PRO A 81 -10.81 -11.40 -3.21
CA PRO A 81 -11.24 -12.19 -4.38
C PRO A 81 -12.12 -11.40 -5.36
N LEU A 82 -12.91 -10.44 -4.84
CA LEU A 82 -13.81 -9.62 -5.65
C LEU A 82 -13.07 -8.72 -6.66
N LYS A 83 -11.81 -8.39 -6.38
CA LYS A 83 -10.97 -7.64 -7.33
C LYS A 83 -10.59 -8.49 -8.54
N ALA A 84 -10.52 -9.81 -8.39
CA ALA A 84 -10.18 -10.74 -9.45
C ALA A 84 -11.39 -11.48 -10.05
N ARG A 85 -12.62 -11.02 -9.78
CA ARG A 85 -13.84 -11.77 -10.15
C ARG A 85 -13.96 -12.16 -11.63
N LEU A 86 -13.27 -11.46 -12.53
CA LEU A 86 -13.28 -11.74 -13.97
C LEU A 86 -12.22 -12.77 -14.38
N GLN A 87 -11.18 -12.98 -13.56
CA GLN A 87 -10.09 -13.94 -13.80
C GLN A 87 -9.67 -14.61 -12.47
N PRO A 88 -10.56 -15.39 -11.82
CA PRO A 88 -10.31 -15.92 -10.47
C PRO A 88 -9.12 -16.89 -10.42
N TYR A 89 -8.86 -17.64 -11.49
CA TYR A 89 -7.74 -18.58 -11.57
C TYR A 89 -6.36 -17.90 -11.67
N ASN A 90 -6.33 -16.60 -11.93
CA ASN A 90 -5.11 -15.80 -11.95
C ASN A 90 -4.83 -15.14 -10.60
N HIS A 91 -5.70 -15.32 -9.60
CA HIS A 91 -5.61 -14.61 -8.32
C HIS A 91 -4.91 -15.45 -7.26
N VAL A 92 -3.93 -14.85 -6.60
CA VAL A 92 -3.39 -15.33 -5.33
C VAL A 92 -3.90 -14.40 -4.24
N CYS A 93 -4.88 -14.88 -3.48
CA CYS A 93 -5.45 -14.14 -2.36
C CYS A 93 -4.47 -14.13 -1.19
N ILE A 94 -3.91 -12.96 -0.89
CA ILE A 94 -3.02 -12.78 0.26
C ILE A 94 -3.81 -12.25 1.47
N PRO A 95 -3.40 -12.54 2.71
CA PRO A 95 -4.02 -11.92 3.87
C PRO A 95 -3.91 -10.40 3.84
N GLU A 96 -4.95 -9.69 4.30
CA GLU A 96 -4.90 -8.25 4.46
C GLU A 96 -3.81 -7.83 5.46
N TYR A 97 -3.05 -6.80 5.11
CA TYR A 97 -2.04 -6.24 5.99
C TYR A 97 -2.66 -5.23 6.97
N ASP A 98 -3.15 -5.74 8.10
CA ASP A 98 -3.83 -4.95 9.11
C ASP A 98 -2.89 -4.38 10.21
N SER A 99 -3.48 -3.64 11.15
CA SER A 99 -2.73 -3.07 12.28
C SER A 99 -2.15 -4.14 13.22
N LYS A 100 -2.76 -5.32 13.31
CA LYS A 100 -2.29 -6.40 14.18
C LYS A 100 -1.04 -7.04 13.57
N LEU A 101 -1.07 -7.34 12.27
CA LEU A 101 0.07 -7.90 11.54
C LEU A 101 1.23 -6.91 11.53
N ARG A 102 0.96 -5.62 11.27
CA ARG A 102 1.96 -4.56 11.43
C ARG A 102 2.58 -4.51 12.82
N GLY A 103 1.77 -4.67 13.87
CA GLY A 103 2.26 -4.72 15.25
C GLY A 103 3.22 -5.88 15.48
N LYS A 104 2.90 -7.08 14.96
CA LYS A 104 3.77 -8.26 15.04
C LYS A 104 5.09 -8.03 14.31
N ASP A 105 5.06 -7.43 13.13
CA ASP A 105 6.26 -7.16 12.33
C ASP A 105 7.18 -6.15 13.01
N LEU A 106 6.63 -5.10 13.62
CA LEU A 106 7.43 -4.13 14.39
C LEU A 106 8.11 -4.79 15.59
N LEU A 107 7.41 -5.66 16.32
CA LEU A 107 8.00 -6.41 17.42
C LEU A 107 9.11 -7.36 16.93
N ALA A 108 8.92 -8.00 15.77
CA ALA A 108 9.94 -8.85 15.17
C ALA A 108 11.18 -8.04 14.76
N LEU A 109 11.00 -6.86 14.15
CA LEU A 109 12.09 -5.95 13.80
C LEU A 109 12.88 -5.49 15.02
N GLU A 110 12.21 -5.16 16.12
CA GLU A 110 12.87 -4.78 17.38
C GLU A 110 13.69 -5.93 17.97
N LYS A 111 13.19 -7.16 17.92
CA LYS A 111 13.95 -8.34 18.36
C LYS A 111 15.18 -8.57 17.49
N LEU A 112 15.06 -8.40 16.18
CA LEU A 112 16.18 -8.54 15.24
C LEU A 112 17.26 -7.48 15.46
N SER A 113 16.88 -6.22 15.74
CA SER A 113 17.85 -5.16 16.02
C SER A 113 18.61 -5.41 17.32
N LYS A 114 17.91 -5.84 18.38
CA LYS A 114 18.52 -6.24 19.66
C LYS A 114 19.48 -7.42 19.49
N ALA A 115 19.10 -8.45 18.73
CA ALA A 115 19.96 -9.60 18.48
C ALA A 115 21.22 -9.25 17.66
N LYS A 116 21.10 -8.33 16.69
CA LYS A 116 22.25 -7.81 15.93
C LYS A 116 23.20 -7.00 16.81
N GLY A 117 22.65 -6.14 17.69
CA GLY A 117 23.44 -5.38 18.66
C GLY A 117 24.20 -6.27 19.66
N ALA A 118 23.54 -7.30 20.19
CA ALA A 118 24.16 -8.25 21.12
C ALA A 118 25.30 -9.06 20.48
N LYS A 119 25.18 -9.45 19.20
CA LYS A 119 26.24 -10.14 18.47
C LYS A 119 27.46 -9.27 18.17
N MET A 120 27.29 -7.96 18.03
CA MET A 120 28.38 -7.03 17.73
C MET A 120 29.24 -6.71 18.98
N VAL A 121 28.66 -6.80 20.18
CA VAL A 121 29.35 -6.55 21.46
C VAL A 121 30.18 -7.77 21.94
N GLY A 122 29.87 -8.98 21.47
CA GLY A 122 30.57 -10.22 21.86
C GLY A 122 31.87 -10.53 21.10
N SER A 123 32.31 -9.68 20.17
CA SER A 123 33.48 -9.93 19.29
C SER A 123 34.59 -8.89 19.46
N ALA A 124 34.81 -8.39 20.68
CA ALA A 124 35.89 -7.46 21.00
C ALA A 124 36.60 -7.85 22.30
N THR A 125 37.29 -8.99 22.29
CA THR A 125 38.38 -9.28 23.23
C THR A 125 39.58 -9.75 22.44
N HIS A 126 40.36 -8.80 21.93
CA HIS A 126 41.75 -9.07 21.58
C HIS A 126 42.61 -8.05 22.34
N THR A 127 43.44 -8.59 23.21
CA THR A 127 44.44 -7.99 24.08
C THR A 127 45.22 -6.87 23.39
N SER A 128 45.27 -5.67 23.99
CA SER A 128 46.25 -4.64 23.66
C SER A 128 47.26 -4.52 24.81
N LEU A 129 48.52 -4.79 24.48
CA LEU A 129 49.68 -4.58 25.33
C LEU A 129 50.04 -3.09 25.34
N SER A 130 50.32 -2.55 26.51
CA SER A 130 50.76 -1.18 26.77
C SER A 130 52.18 -0.91 26.26
N MET A 131 52.43 0.28 25.69
CA MET A 131 53.72 0.98 25.72
C MET A 131 53.48 2.50 25.73
N GLU A 132 54.22 3.20 26.60
CA GLU A 132 54.11 4.63 26.89
C GLU A 132 54.98 5.54 25.99
N ILE A 133 54.40 6.73 25.71
CA ILE A 133 54.84 8.13 25.44
C ILE A 133 56.37 8.48 25.34
N PRO A 134 56.78 9.57 24.63
CA PRO A 134 56.70 10.94 25.19
C PRO A 134 56.33 12.09 24.20
N GLN A 135 56.15 13.25 24.80
CA GLN A 135 55.46 14.49 24.41
C GLN A 135 56.18 15.40 23.39
N SER A 136 55.41 16.28 22.72
CA SER A 136 55.87 17.60 22.27
C SER A 136 54.71 18.60 22.12
N SER A 137 54.97 19.82 22.58
CA SER A 137 54.13 21.01 22.80
C SER A 137 53.67 21.76 21.54
N SER A 138 52.50 22.43 21.61
CA SER A 138 52.33 23.91 21.70
C SER A 138 51.03 24.44 21.03
N ASP A 139 50.25 25.17 21.83
CA ASP A 139 49.45 26.39 21.56
C ASP A 139 48.30 26.38 20.51
N MET A 140 47.04 26.46 20.98
CA MET A 140 46.20 27.65 21.27
C MET A 140 45.33 28.08 20.06
N LEU A 141 44.00 28.01 20.21
CA LEU A 141 43.08 29.16 20.18
C LEU A 141 41.60 28.71 20.34
N VAL A 142 40.78 29.66 20.76
CA VAL A 142 39.56 29.54 21.58
C VAL A 142 38.38 30.22 20.84
N VAL A 143 37.22 29.52 20.73
CA VAL A 143 35.82 30.00 21.00
C VAL A 143 35.10 30.89 19.91
N PRO A 144 33.74 30.98 19.79
CA PRO A 144 32.65 29.97 19.67
C PRO A 144 31.46 30.38 18.71
N SER A 145 30.30 29.72 18.89
CA SER A 145 28.88 30.05 18.50
C SER A 145 28.33 29.28 17.29
N GLY A 146 27.23 28.50 17.40
CA GLY A 146 25.83 28.90 17.57
C GLY A 146 25.16 28.86 16.17
N THR A 147 24.11 28.08 15.86
CA THR A 147 22.74 28.17 16.38
C THR A 147 21.91 26.98 15.86
N GLN A 148 20.99 26.50 16.70
CA GLN A 148 19.96 25.49 16.41
C GLN A 148 18.78 26.09 15.62
N HIS A 149 18.06 25.29 14.83
CA HIS A 149 16.69 25.62 14.47
C HIS A 149 15.78 24.38 14.51
N GLU A 150 14.83 24.44 15.42
CA GLU A 150 13.79 23.46 15.76
C GLU A 150 12.43 24.03 15.31
N LEU A 151 11.67 23.34 14.45
CA LEU A 151 10.22 23.59 14.21
C LEU A 151 9.58 22.26 13.79
N GLY A 152 8.62 21.70 14.53
CA GLY A 152 7.21 22.02 14.30
C GLY A 152 6.25 20.92 14.79
N ALA A 153 6.16 20.74 16.10
CA ALA A 153 5.18 19.87 16.77
C ALA A 153 3.83 20.60 17.00
N THR A 154 3.03 20.83 15.95
CA THR A 154 1.71 21.52 16.12
C THR A 154 0.52 20.85 15.43
N ASN A 155 0.70 19.82 14.60
CA ASN A 155 -0.43 19.20 13.88
C ASN A 155 -1.20 18.10 14.64
N LYS A 156 -0.82 17.78 15.89
CA LYS A 156 -1.39 16.63 16.63
C LYS A 156 -2.68 16.95 17.39
N LYS A 157 -2.98 18.22 17.70
CA LYS A 157 -4.18 18.60 18.47
C LYS A 157 -5.47 18.73 17.65
N LYS A 158 -5.40 19.01 16.34
CA LYS A 158 -6.60 19.26 15.52
C LYS A 158 -7.33 17.99 15.05
N ARG A 159 -6.69 16.82 15.11
CA ARG A 159 -7.29 15.52 14.71
C ARG A 159 -8.11 14.82 15.80
N LYS A 160 -8.02 15.25 17.07
CA LYS A 160 -8.73 14.58 18.18
C LYS A 160 -10.19 15.04 18.31
N ASN A 161 -10.49 16.31 18.07
CA ASN A 161 -11.85 16.84 18.23
C ASN A 161 -12.84 16.41 17.12
N LYS A 162 -12.36 16.01 15.93
CA LYS A 162 -13.25 15.52 14.85
C LYS A 162 -13.76 14.09 15.08
N LYS A 163 -13.10 13.31 15.95
CA LYS A 163 -13.50 11.92 16.24
C LYS A 163 -14.58 11.81 17.33
N GLN A 164 -14.68 12.78 18.23
CA GLN A 164 -15.73 12.80 19.27
C GLN A 164 -17.09 13.26 18.74
N LYS A 165 -17.13 14.27 17.85
CA LYS A 165 -18.39 14.78 17.27
C LYS A 165 -19.15 13.79 16.35
N ARG A 166 -18.54 12.66 15.97
CA ARG A 166 -19.16 11.67 15.07
C ARG A 166 -19.82 10.52 15.83
N ALA A 167 -19.50 10.34 17.11
CA ALA A 167 -20.08 9.29 17.95
C ALA A 167 -21.42 9.70 18.58
N GLU A 168 -21.70 11.00 18.71
CA GLU A 168 -22.97 11.50 19.29
C GLU A 168 -24.11 11.62 18.26
N MET A 169 -23.82 11.49 16.95
CA MET A 169 -24.83 11.64 15.88
C MET A 169 -25.41 10.30 15.40
N GLU A 170 -24.92 9.16 15.91
CA GLU A 170 -25.36 7.81 15.53
C GLU A 170 -26.41 7.19 16.49
N SER A 171 -26.90 7.93 17.49
CA SER A 171 -27.84 7.39 18.50
C SER A 171 -29.28 7.89 18.40
N SER A 172 -29.75 8.39 17.26
CA SER A 172 -31.14 8.86 17.09
C SER A 172 -31.82 8.25 15.87
N THR A 173 -32.67 7.25 16.08
CA THR A 173 -33.64 6.70 15.12
C THR A 173 -35.05 7.25 15.37
N PRO A 174 -35.78 7.60 14.30
CA PRO A 174 -37.14 7.12 14.08
C PRO A 174 -37.23 6.54 12.65
N GLY A 175 -38.03 5.52 12.30
CA GLY A 175 -39.42 5.23 12.66
C GLY A 175 -40.24 5.18 11.37
N ASP A 176 -40.47 3.96 10.88
CA ASP A 176 -41.58 3.45 10.06
C ASP A 176 -42.07 4.16 8.76
N SER A 177 -42.15 3.37 7.67
CA SER A 177 -43.32 3.20 6.78
C SER A 177 -42.92 2.77 5.35
N THR A 178 -43.34 1.57 4.95
CA THR A 178 -43.31 1.07 3.56
C THR A 178 -44.71 1.12 2.96
N PRO A 179 -44.83 1.45 1.66
CA PRO A 179 -45.79 0.74 0.83
C PRO A 179 -45.16 0.14 -0.43
N ALA A 180 -45.79 -0.96 -0.85
CA ALA A 180 -45.46 -1.81 -1.98
C ALA A 180 -45.49 -1.10 -3.34
N PHE A 181 -44.61 -1.51 -4.25
CA PHE A 181 -44.76 -1.25 -5.67
C PHE A 181 -44.57 -2.55 -6.46
N THR A 182 -45.48 -2.73 -7.41
CA THR A 182 -45.82 -3.95 -8.14
C THR A 182 -44.79 -4.35 -9.17
N ASP A 183 -44.53 -5.65 -9.24
CA ASP A 183 -43.83 -6.35 -10.32
C ASP A 183 -44.75 -6.48 -11.53
N ASN A 184 -44.31 -5.97 -12.68
CA ASN A 184 -44.87 -6.34 -13.97
C ASN A 184 -43.83 -6.05 -15.05
N SER A 185 -43.17 -7.09 -15.57
CA SER A 185 -42.89 -7.22 -17.00
C SER A 185 -42.25 -8.55 -17.34
N ARG A 186 -43.10 -9.46 -17.84
CA ARG A 186 -42.72 -10.54 -18.76
C ARG A 186 -41.97 -9.96 -19.96
N CYS A 187 -40.84 -10.57 -20.35
CA CYS A 187 -40.40 -10.56 -21.73
C CYS A 187 -39.88 -11.95 -22.11
N SER A 188 -40.34 -12.38 -23.29
CA SER A 188 -40.32 -13.70 -23.87
C SER A 188 -39.00 -14.01 -24.57
N SER A 189 -38.60 -15.28 -24.49
CA SER A 189 -37.96 -16.13 -25.51
C SER A 189 -36.89 -15.54 -26.42
N VAL A 190 -35.67 -16.12 -26.37
CA VAL A 190 -35.00 -16.61 -27.57
C VAL A 190 -34.26 -17.92 -27.24
N GLU A 191 -34.69 -18.97 -27.93
CA GLU A 191 -34.17 -20.32 -27.94
C GLU A 191 -32.91 -20.38 -28.83
N VAL A 192 -31.80 -20.91 -28.33
CA VAL A 192 -30.59 -21.18 -29.12
C VAL A 192 -30.39 -22.68 -29.18
N ALA A 193 -30.88 -23.30 -30.25
CA ALA A 193 -30.47 -24.62 -30.66
C ALA A 193 -29.04 -24.54 -31.23
N ARG A 194 -28.11 -25.30 -30.65
CA ARG A 194 -26.86 -25.69 -31.32
C ARG A 194 -26.77 -27.20 -31.30
N LEU A 195 -26.78 -27.75 -32.51
CA LEU A 195 -26.51 -29.13 -32.86
C LEU A 195 -25.23 -29.65 -32.18
N LEU A 196 -25.38 -30.76 -31.48
CA LEU A 196 -24.45 -31.89 -31.46
C LEU A 196 -25.26 -33.14 -31.81
#